data_AF-A0A172ZCK3-F1
#
_entry.id   AF-A0A172ZCK3-F1
#
_cell.length_a   1.000
_cell.length_b   1.000
_cell.length_c   1.000
_cell.angle_alpha   90.00
_cell.angle_beta   90.00
_cell.angle_gamma   90.00
#
_symmetry.space_group_name_H-M   'P 1'
#
loop_
_entity.id
_entity.type
_entity.pdbx_description
1 polymer ?
#
loop_
_entity_poly.entity_id
_entity_poly.type
_entity_poly.pdbx_seq_one_letter_code
_entity_poly.pdbx_strand_id
1 'polypeptide(L)'
;MPAYNAASDVHHPQKGHRLEDIPAHDPFVLTDPRQQLYYLYTGGSPEWNGMDRYGVLVYRSNDLSEWEGPYEVFAIPDDVWAHPQHGAWAPEVHEYEGRYYLFVTLHNNERALAGEPVHGYSRHWRGTVIAVSDSPTGPFELMHRHAPVLPETMMTLDGTLYRDPSGAPWMVYCHEWIQTIDGTIEAVRLTEDLSAAIGEPIHLFSASSASWIRQDDTVWTQPTAVETASVQQDQEIPVYVSDGCQLYRTSGGELIMLWSSYEADSYVQTIARSLTGELTGPWEQLEPLIREDSGHGMLFRTLAGDWMLILHRPFRMPDSRCVLYEIEDTGNLFRIKK
;
A
#
# COMPACT_ATOMS: atom_id res chain seq x y z
N MET A 1 -4.10 16.71 -19.61
CA MET A 1 -3.05 17.65 -19.12
C MET A 1 -1.69 17.12 -19.56
N PRO A 2 -0.58 17.89 -19.64
CA PRO A 2 0.71 17.29 -20.00
C PRO A 2 1.19 16.35 -18.89
N ALA A 3 1.67 15.16 -19.25
CA ALA A 3 2.30 14.25 -18.31
C ALA A 3 3.68 14.76 -17.85
N TYR A 4 4.15 14.28 -16.70
CA TYR A 4 5.42 14.68 -16.08
C TYR A 4 6.62 14.38 -16.98
N ASN A 5 6.68 13.15 -17.51
CA ASN A 5 7.68 12.71 -18.47
C ASN A 5 7.08 11.63 -19.38
N ALA A 6 7.90 11.12 -20.30
CA ALA A 6 7.46 10.16 -21.30
C ALA A 6 7.08 8.78 -20.71
N ALA A 7 7.54 8.45 -19.50
CA ALA A 7 7.16 7.24 -18.76
C ALA A 7 5.88 7.43 -17.94
N SER A 8 5.33 8.64 -17.87
CA SER A 8 4.07 8.94 -17.18
C SER A 8 2.89 9.15 -18.13
N ASP A 9 3.13 9.29 -19.43
CA ASP A 9 2.12 9.69 -20.42
C ASP A 9 1.21 8.54 -20.85
N VAL A 10 0.00 8.50 -20.29
CA VAL A 10 -1.01 7.48 -20.63
C VAL A 10 -1.53 7.57 -22.06
N HIS A 11 -1.33 8.70 -22.76
CA HIS A 11 -1.78 8.88 -24.14
C HIS A 11 -0.75 8.35 -25.16
N HIS A 12 0.50 8.16 -24.75
CA HIS A 12 1.59 7.70 -25.62
C HIS A 12 2.42 6.59 -24.96
N PRO A 13 1.80 5.45 -24.59
CA PRO A 13 2.52 4.35 -23.98
C PRO A 13 3.61 3.82 -24.92
N GLN A 14 4.79 3.55 -24.36
CA GLN A 14 5.94 3.10 -25.14
C GLN A 14 6.81 2.12 -24.34
N LYS A 15 7.76 1.52 -25.04
CA LYS A 15 8.79 0.62 -24.48
C LYS A 15 10.06 1.42 -24.14
N GLY A 16 10.96 0.78 -23.41
CA GLY A 16 12.29 1.33 -23.14
C GLY A 16 12.40 2.07 -21.82
N HIS A 17 11.37 2.06 -20.98
CA HIS A 17 11.42 2.70 -19.68
C HIS A 17 12.25 1.87 -18.70
N ARG A 18 13.08 2.53 -17.90
CA ARG A 18 13.71 1.93 -16.73
C ARG A 18 12.96 2.38 -15.48
N LEU A 19 13.10 1.66 -14.38
CA LEU A 19 12.45 2.04 -13.10
C LEU A 19 12.83 3.45 -12.64
N GLU A 20 14.04 3.93 -12.98
CA GLU A 20 14.49 5.30 -12.68
C GLU A 20 13.75 6.39 -13.49
N ASP A 21 13.10 6.01 -14.59
CA ASP A 21 12.31 6.92 -15.43
C ASP A 21 10.86 7.01 -14.96
N ILE A 22 10.36 5.99 -14.25
CA ILE A 22 8.96 5.84 -13.85
C ILE A 22 8.74 6.46 -12.46
N PRO A 23 8.06 7.61 -12.34
CA PRO A 23 7.61 8.10 -11.05
C PRO A 23 6.58 7.13 -10.47
N ALA A 24 6.83 6.64 -9.26
CA ALA A 24 5.96 5.67 -8.63
C ALA A 24 6.01 5.82 -7.11
N HIS A 25 4.84 5.72 -6.50
CA HIS A 25 4.64 5.58 -5.06
C HIS A 25 3.90 4.25 -4.84
N ASP A 26 4.20 3.56 -3.74
CA ASP A 26 3.59 2.27 -3.35
C ASP A 26 3.55 1.22 -4.49
N PRO A 27 4.71 0.81 -5.03
CA PRO A 27 4.75 -0.09 -6.17
C PRO A 27 4.41 -1.53 -5.78
N PHE A 28 3.55 -2.17 -6.58
CA PHE A 28 3.24 -3.58 -6.45
C PHE A 28 3.59 -4.34 -7.73
N VAL A 29 4.25 -5.50 -7.62
CA VAL A 29 4.58 -6.35 -8.78
C VAL A 29 3.82 -7.68 -8.72
N LEU A 30 3.01 -7.92 -9.74
CA LEU A 30 2.45 -9.23 -10.03
C LEU A 30 3.33 -9.97 -11.04
N THR A 31 3.81 -11.15 -10.67
CA THR A 31 4.47 -12.06 -11.60
C THR A 31 3.45 -13.00 -12.22
N ASP A 32 3.38 -13.05 -13.55
CA ASP A 32 2.53 -13.97 -14.30
C ASP A 32 3.38 -14.98 -15.09
N PRO A 33 3.66 -16.17 -14.53
CA PRO A 33 4.40 -17.22 -15.21
C PRO A 33 3.70 -17.75 -16.46
N ARG A 34 2.36 -17.62 -16.58
CA ARG A 34 1.64 -18.10 -17.77
C ARG A 34 1.95 -17.24 -18.99
N GLN A 35 2.12 -15.94 -18.76
CA GLN A 35 2.45 -14.98 -19.81
C GLN A 35 3.95 -14.67 -19.91
N GLN A 36 4.75 -15.13 -18.95
CA GLN A 36 6.18 -14.78 -18.83
C GLN A 36 6.38 -13.26 -18.71
N LEU A 37 5.56 -12.63 -17.86
CA LEU A 37 5.53 -11.18 -17.66
C LEU A 37 5.49 -10.83 -16.17
N TYR A 38 5.98 -9.63 -15.89
CA TYR A 38 5.79 -8.88 -14.66
C TYR A 38 4.87 -7.69 -14.95
N TYR A 39 3.97 -7.41 -14.02
CA TYR A 39 3.10 -6.23 -14.05
C TYR A 39 3.40 -5.36 -12.84
N LEU A 40 3.88 -4.14 -13.07
CA LEU A 40 4.10 -3.13 -12.03
C LEU A 40 2.87 -2.23 -11.96
N TYR A 41 2.22 -2.17 -10.82
CA TYR A 41 1.09 -1.29 -10.54
C TYR A 41 1.54 -0.14 -9.63
N THR A 42 1.01 1.05 -9.90
CA THR A 42 1.18 2.25 -9.07
C THR A 42 0.00 3.20 -9.29
N GLY A 43 -0.21 4.13 -8.35
CA GLY A 43 -1.25 5.15 -8.46
C GLY A 43 -1.02 6.07 -9.66
N GLY A 44 -2.10 6.43 -10.34
CA GLY A 44 -2.11 7.43 -11.42
C GLY A 44 -2.88 8.68 -10.99
N SER A 45 -2.39 9.85 -11.39
CA SER A 45 -3.04 11.13 -11.11
C SER A 45 -3.23 12.01 -12.35
N PRO A 46 -4.22 12.94 -12.33
CA PRO A 46 -4.35 13.95 -13.37
C PRO A 46 -3.12 14.85 -13.51
N GLU A 47 -2.46 15.14 -12.39
CA GLU A 47 -1.31 16.05 -12.32
C GLU A 47 -0.08 15.49 -13.05
N TRP A 48 0.21 14.20 -12.91
CA TRP A 48 1.46 13.62 -13.37
C TRP A 48 1.32 12.76 -14.61
N ASN A 49 0.15 12.17 -14.85
CA ASN A 49 0.01 11.12 -15.85
C ASN A 49 -0.79 11.53 -17.09
N GLY A 50 -1.27 12.78 -17.12
CA GLY A 50 -2.14 13.26 -18.20
C GLY A 50 -3.56 12.71 -18.15
N MET A 51 -3.91 11.98 -17.09
CA MET A 51 -5.24 11.43 -16.85
C MET A 51 -6.27 12.52 -16.56
N ASP A 52 -7.55 12.18 -16.68
CA ASP A 52 -8.63 13.09 -16.28
C ASP A 52 -8.96 12.99 -14.78
N ARG A 53 -8.66 11.83 -14.17
CA ARG A 53 -9.14 11.41 -12.84
C ARG A 53 -8.08 10.51 -12.18
N TYR A 54 -8.09 10.37 -10.86
CA TYR A 54 -7.21 9.42 -10.17
C TYR A 54 -7.57 7.97 -10.50
N GLY A 55 -6.57 7.11 -10.49
CA GLY A 55 -6.72 5.71 -10.88
C GLY A 55 -5.46 4.89 -10.64
N VAL A 56 -5.33 3.78 -11.37
CA VAL A 56 -4.20 2.86 -11.29
C VAL A 56 -3.62 2.67 -12.68
N LEU A 57 -2.29 2.73 -12.74
CA LEU A 57 -1.50 2.47 -13.93
C LEU A 57 -0.83 1.11 -13.83
N VAL A 58 -0.61 0.47 -14.98
CA VAL A 58 0.23 -0.73 -15.10
C VAL A 58 1.35 -0.51 -16.11
N TYR A 59 2.52 -1.04 -15.78
CA TYR A 59 3.63 -1.26 -16.70
C TYR A 59 3.91 -2.75 -16.80
N ARG A 60 4.35 -3.21 -17.97
CA ARG A 60 4.73 -4.62 -18.19
C ARG A 60 6.20 -4.77 -18.52
N SER A 61 6.81 -5.83 -18.02
CA SER A 61 8.19 -6.21 -18.34
C SER A 61 8.29 -7.73 -18.43
N ASN A 62 9.29 -8.26 -19.13
CA ASN A 62 9.65 -9.69 -19.09
C ASN A 62 10.97 -9.94 -18.35
N ASP A 63 11.70 -8.89 -17.97
CA ASP A 63 13.05 -8.98 -17.42
C ASP A 63 13.32 -8.05 -16.22
N LEU A 64 12.32 -7.28 -15.77
CA LEU A 64 12.37 -6.27 -14.70
C LEU A 64 13.28 -5.05 -15.01
N SER A 65 13.95 -5.03 -16.15
CA SER A 65 14.92 -3.99 -16.53
C SER A 65 14.32 -2.98 -17.49
N GLU A 66 13.60 -3.45 -18.51
CA GLU A 66 12.88 -2.64 -19.48
C GLU A 66 11.38 -2.81 -19.29
N TRP A 67 10.67 -1.68 -19.22
CA TRP A 67 9.24 -1.60 -18.97
C TRP A 67 8.52 -0.94 -20.13
N GLU A 68 7.29 -1.38 -20.34
CA GLU A 68 6.35 -0.82 -21.32
C GLU A 68 5.10 -0.30 -20.61
N GLY A 69 4.69 0.93 -20.93
CA GLY A 69 3.51 1.56 -20.34
C GLY A 69 3.60 3.10 -20.42
N PRO A 70 2.88 3.83 -19.54
CA PRO A 70 1.85 3.33 -18.64
C PRO A 70 0.54 3.03 -19.37
N TYR A 71 -0.19 2.02 -18.90
CA TYR A 71 -1.58 1.76 -19.30
C TYR A 71 -2.52 2.02 -18.13
N GLU A 72 -3.59 2.78 -18.33
CA GLU A 72 -4.64 2.94 -17.32
C GLU A 72 -5.47 1.65 -17.23
N VAL A 73 -5.54 1.06 -16.02
CA VAL A 73 -6.29 -0.19 -15.78
C VAL A 73 -7.51 0.02 -14.88
N PHE A 74 -7.55 1.14 -14.17
CA PHE A 74 -8.65 1.56 -13.32
C PHE A 74 -8.66 3.09 -13.24
N ALA A 75 -9.85 3.69 -13.32
CA ALA A 75 -10.09 5.07 -12.94
C ALA A 75 -11.31 5.08 -12.00
N ILE A 76 -11.26 5.87 -10.92
CA ILE A 76 -12.36 5.96 -9.94
C ILE A 76 -13.62 6.31 -10.69
N PRO A 77 -14.68 5.49 -10.85
CA PRO A 77 -15.79 5.79 -11.76
C PRO A 77 -16.69 6.94 -11.25
N ASP A 78 -17.62 7.43 -12.07
CA ASP A 78 -18.64 8.38 -11.59
C ASP A 78 -19.68 7.68 -10.70
N ASP A 79 -20.52 8.42 -9.99
CA ASP A 79 -21.60 7.87 -9.15
C ASP A 79 -21.12 6.84 -8.10
N VAL A 80 -19.95 7.09 -7.51
CA VAL A 80 -19.39 6.33 -6.38
C VAL A 80 -19.15 7.23 -5.18
N TRP A 81 -18.88 6.62 -4.02
CA TRP A 81 -18.62 7.38 -2.80
C TRP A 81 -17.28 8.14 -2.86
N ALA A 82 -16.29 7.61 -3.58
CA ALA A 82 -14.96 8.19 -3.72
C ALA A 82 -15.00 9.38 -4.68
N HIS A 83 -14.18 10.40 -4.39
CA HIS A 83 -14.09 11.56 -5.25
C HIS A 83 -13.00 11.36 -6.32
N PRO A 84 -13.29 11.60 -7.61
CA PRO A 84 -12.35 11.28 -8.68
C PRO A 84 -11.08 12.13 -8.72
N GLN A 85 -11.00 13.19 -7.90
CA GLN A 85 -9.88 14.12 -7.85
C GLN A 85 -9.11 14.07 -6.52
N HIS A 86 -9.32 13.09 -5.64
CA HIS A 86 -8.67 13.06 -4.32
C HIS A 86 -7.57 12.01 -4.16
N GLY A 87 -7.71 10.81 -4.72
CA GLY A 87 -6.65 9.80 -4.62
C GLY A 87 -7.10 8.38 -4.92
N ALA A 88 -6.17 7.62 -5.49
CA ALA A 88 -6.20 6.16 -5.60
C ALA A 88 -4.79 5.66 -5.21
N TRP A 89 -4.63 5.20 -3.97
CA TRP A 89 -3.31 4.93 -3.37
C TRP A 89 -3.06 3.43 -3.17
N ALA A 90 -1.78 3.05 -3.14
CA ALA A 90 -1.30 1.71 -2.82
C ALA A 90 -2.05 0.58 -3.54
N PRO A 91 -2.04 0.55 -4.89
CA PRO A 91 -2.75 -0.49 -5.62
C PRO A 91 -2.01 -1.84 -5.55
N GLU A 92 -2.70 -2.88 -5.09
CA GLU A 92 -2.23 -4.27 -5.17
C GLU A 92 -3.16 -5.10 -6.05
N VAL A 93 -2.60 -5.90 -6.97
CA VAL A 93 -3.38 -6.79 -7.84
C VAL A 93 -3.05 -8.25 -7.56
N HIS A 94 -4.02 -8.95 -6.98
CA HIS A 94 -3.90 -10.35 -6.60
C HIS A 94 -4.61 -11.26 -7.60
N GLU A 95 -3.96 -12.34 -8.02
CA GLU A 95 -4.65 -13.44 -8.70
C GLU A 95 -5.35 -14.32 -7.65
N TYR A 96 -6.65 -14.52 -7.81
CA TYR A 96 -7.47 -15.28 -6.88
C TYR A 96 -8.58 -16.01 -7.64
N GLU A 97 -8.64 -17.34 -7.48
CA GLU A 97 -9.63 -18.21 -8.13
C GLU A 97 -9.79 -17.94 -9.65
N GLY A 98 -8.68 -17.71 -10.35
CA GLY A 98 -8.63 -17.51 -11.80
C GLY A 98 -8.97 -16.10 -12.29
N ARG A 99 -9.21 -15.14 -11.39
CA ARG A 99 -9.47 -13.72 -11.72
C ARG A 99 -8.47 -12.81 -11.01
N TYR A 100 -8.50 -11.53 -11.35
CA TYR A 100 -7.58 -10.52 -10.80
C TYR A 100 -8.36 -9.52 -9.96
N TYR A 101 -7.90 -9.29 -8.73
CA TYR A 101 -8.54 -8.43 -7.76
C TYR A 101 -7.60 -7.30 -7.39
N LEU A 102 -8.00 -6.07 -7.73
CA LEU A 102 -7.33 -4.84 -7.37
C LEU A 102 -7.84 -4.38 -6.00
N PHE A 103 -6.94 -4.31 -5.04
CA PHE A 103 -7.13 -3.60 -3.77
C PHE A 103 -6.51 -2.22 -3.94
N VAL A 104 -7.28 -1.17 -3.65
CA VAL A 104 -6.79 0.22 -3.78
C VAL A 104 -7.49 1.11 -2.78
N THR A 105 -6.75 2.03 -2.15
CA THR A 105 -7.31 2.99 -1.20
C THR A 105 -7.89 4.18 -1.96
N LEU A 106 -9.17 4.49 -1.73
CA LEU A 106 -9.83 5.64 -2.33
C LEU A 106 -10.19 6.70 -1.28
N HIS A 107 -10.39 7.94 -1.75
CA HIS A 107 -10.55 9.11 -0.90
C HIS A 107 -11.80 9.91 -1.24
N ASN A 108 -12.44 10.49 -0.23
CA ASN A 108 -13.37 11.59 -0.40
C ASN A 108 -13.23 12.64 0.72
N ASN A 109 -12.32 13.60 0.51
CA ASN A 109 -12.06 14.72 1.42
C ASN A 109 -13.27 15.65 1.62
N GLU A 110 -14.27 15.64 0.73
CA GLU A 110 -15.51 16.42 0.87
C GLU A 110 -16.56 15.70 1.75
N ARG A 111 -16.34 14.42 2.05
CA ARG A 111 -17.23 13.62 2.89
C ARG A 111 -16.63 13.43 4.27
N ALA A 112 -16.87 14.40 5.16
CA ALA A 112 -16.35 14.38 6.52
C ALA A 112 -16.97 13.26 7.38
N LEU A 113 -16.20 12.74 8.33
CA LEU A 113 -16.70 11.87 9.40
C LEU A 113 -17.28 12.69 10.54
N ALA A 114 -18.25 12.12 11.26
CA ALA A 114 -18.89 12.79 12.38
C ALA A 114 -17.93 13.00 13.57
N GLY A 115 -18.00 14.17 14.20
CA GLY A 115 -17.25 14.57 15.39
C GLY A 115 -16.09 15.53 15.09
N GLU A 116 -15.36 15.95 16.12
CA GLU A 116 -14.28 16.92 16.01
C GLU A 116 -13.03 16.38 15.27
N PRO A 117 -12.20 17.26 14.67
CA PRO A 117 -10.86 16.90 14.21
C PRO A 117 -10.04 16.24 15.32
N VAL A 118 -9.23 15.25 14.96
CA VAL A 118 -8.30 14.60 15.90
C VAL A 118 -6.96 15.31 15.74
N HIS A 119 -6.49 16.01 16.78
CA HIS A 119 -5.26 16.82 16.72
C HIS A 119 -5.18 17.80 15.53
N GLY A 120 -6.31 18.39 15.16
CA GLY A 120 -6.40 19.30 14.02
C GLY A 120 -6.50 18.61 12.66
N TYR A 121 -6.38 17.28 12.59
CA TYR A 121 -6.57 16.53 11.35
C TYR A 121 -8.05 16.33 11.04
N SER A 122 -8.44 16.76 9.85
CA SER A 122 -9.78 16.53 9.31
C SER A 122 -9.99 15.04 9.04
N ARG A 123 -11.14 14.53 9.49
CA ARG A 123 -11.54 13.15 9.29
C ARG A 123 -12.53 13.06 8.14
N HIS A 124 -12.26 12.19 7.19
CA HIS A 124 -13.03 12.07 5.95
C HIS A 124 -13.08 10.61 5.50
N TRP A 125 -13.94 10.31 4.53
CA TRP A 125 -14.05 8.95 4.01
C TRP A 125 -12.75 8.56 3.29
N ARG A 126 -12.10 7.53 3.79
CA ARG A 126 -10.94 6.88 3.19
C ARG A 126 -10.98 5.40 3.51
N GLY A 127 -10.80 4.58 2.49
CA GLY A 127 -10.87 3.14 2.67
C GLY A 127 -10.45 2.37 1.44
N THR A 128 -9.96 1.16 1.67
CA THR A 128 -9.67 0.19 0.62
C THR A 128 -10.97 -0.28 -0.03
N VAL A 129 -10.99 -0.27 -1.36
CA VAL A 129 -12.03 -0.92 -2.17
C VAL A 129 -11.41 -2.13 -2.88
N ILE A 130 -12.27 -3.05 -3.29
CA ILE A 130 -11.89 -4.18 -4.14
C ILE A 130 -12.58 -4.00 -5.50
N ALA A 131 -11.79 -4.09 -6.56
CA ALA A 131 -12.24 -4.13 -7.94
C ALA A 131 -11.77 -5.42 -8.62
N VAL A 132 -12.51 -5.93 -9.60
CA VAL A 132 -12.24 -7.23 -10.22
C VAL A 132 -12.12 -7.11 -11.74
N SER A 133 -11.26 -7.93 -12.33
CA SER A 133 -11.03 -8.06 -13.77
C SER A 133 -10.75 -9.51 -14.13
N ASP A 134 -11.05 -9.89 -15.36
CA ASP A 134 -10.65 -11.18 -15.93
C ASP A 134 -9.22 -11.14 -16.53
N SER A 135 -8.58 -9.96 -16.54
CA SER A 135 -7.24 -9.70 -17.06
C SER A 135 -6.39 -8.91 -16.04
N PRO A 136 -5.06 -9.16 -15.94
CA PRO A 136 -4.19 -8.35 -15.08
C PRO A 136 -4.11 -6.90 -15.55
N THR A 137 -4.39 -6.64 -16.83
CA THR A 137 -4.39 -5.28 -17.39
C THR A 137 -5.77 -4.62 -17.40
N GLY A 138 -6.69 -5.08 -16.55
CA GLY A 138 -8.03 -4.50 -16.46
C GLY A 138 -8.90 -4.68 -17.73
N PRO A 139 -9.96 -3.86 -17.87
CA PRO A 139 -10.39 -2.85 -16.90
C PRO A 139 -10.88 -3.49 -15.59
N PHE A 140 -10.49 -2.91 -14.45
CA PHE A 140 -10.99 -3.34 -13.15
C PHE A 140 -12.32 -2.65 -12.82
N GLU A 141 -13.31 -3.43 -12.41
CA GLU A 141 -14.64 -2.93 -12.04
C GLU A 141 -14.85 -3.04 -10.53
N LEU A 142 -15.27 -1.95 -9.88
CA LEU A 142 -15.56 -1.95 -8.44
C LEU A 142 -16.60 -3.01 -8.08
N MET A 143 -16.30 -3.82 -7.08
CA MET A 143 -17.27 -4.76 -6.52
C MET A 143 -18.38 -4.03 -5.76
N HIS A 144 -18.04 -2.89 -5.12
CA HIS A 144 -18.98 -2.01 -4.43
C HIS A 144 -18.74 -0.54 -4.77
N ARG A 145 -19.84 0.17 -5.08
CA ARG A 145 -19.79 1.57 -5.54
C ARG A 145 -19.98 2.59 -4.42
N HIS A 146 -20.64 2.21 -3.33
CA HIS A 146 -21.16 3.18 -2.35
C HIS A 146 -20.54 3.08 -0.95
N ALA A 147 -19.61 2.14 -0.74
CA ALA A 147 -18.84 2.01 0.49
C ALA A 147 -17.45 1.37 0.20
N PRO A 148 -16.44 1.61 1.05
CA PRO A 148 -15.25 0.77 1.11
C PRO A 148 -15.56 -0.60 1.73
N VAL A 149 -14.54 -1.47 1.83
CA VAL A 149 -14.70 -2.81 2.44
C VAL A 149 -15.11 -2.73 3.91
N LEU A 150 -14.54 -1.76 4.64
CA LEU A 150 -14.85 -1.51 6.04
C LEU A 150 -15.85 -0.35 6.21
N PRO A 151 -16.52 -0.25 7.37
CA PRO A 151 -17.47 0.81 7.63
C PRO A 151 -16.86 2.19 7.40
N GLU A 152 -17.65 3.09 6.84
CA GLU A 152 -17.20 4.44 6.50
C GLU A 152 -16.73 5.28 7.68
N THR A 153 -17.05 4.87 8.91
CA THR A 153 -16.64 5.54 10.14
C THR A 153 -15.18 5.32 10.48
N MET A 154 -14.50 4.43 9.74
CA MET A 154 -13.09 4.13 9.86
C MET A 154 -12.34 4.73 8.66
N MET A 155 -11.26 5.45 8.94
CA MET A 155 -10.27 5.88 7.98
C MET A 155 -9.24 4.76 7.90
N THR A 156 -9.30 4.01 6.80
CA THR A 156 -8.39 2.88 6.58
C THR A 156 -7.67 3.02 5.25
N LEU A 157 -6.52 2.37 5.14
CA LEU A 157 -5.70 2.39 3.94
C LEU A 157 -4.88 1.09 3.81
N ASP A 158 -4.21 0.94 2.68
CA ASP A 158 -3.23 -0.10 2.38
C ASP A 158 -3.73 -1.52 2.67
N GLY A 159 -4.94 -1.82 2.20
CA GLY A 159 -5.51 -3.16 2.37
C GLY A 159 -4.86 -4.16 1.41
N THR A 160 -4.25 -5.22 1.96
CA THR A 160 -3.65 -6.32 1.23
C THR A 160 -4.46 -7.62 1.41
N LEU A 161 -4.40 -8.52 0.42
CA LEU A 161 -5.01 -9.84 0.50
C LEU A 161 -4.07 -10.83 1.18
N TYR A 162 -4.55 -11.51 2.23
CA TYR A 162 -3.88 -12.65 2.85
C TYR A 162 -4.78 -13.88 2.86
N ARG A 163 -4.22 -15.06 2.59
CA ARG A 163 -4.90 -16.35 2.74
C ARG A 163 -4.31 -17.10 3.90
N ASP A 164 -5.15 -17.47 4.87
CA ASP A 164 -4.69 -18.27 6.00
C ASP A 164 -4.41 -19.74 5.58
N PRO A 165 -3.81 -20.57 6.46
CA PRO A 165 -3.50 -21.96 6.14
C PRO A 165 -4.73 -22.84 5.78
N SER A 166 -5.93 -22.42 6.18
CA SER A 166 -7.18 -23.10 5.79
C SER A 166 -7.68 -22.69 4.40
N GLY A 167 -7.05 -21.67 3.80
CA GLY A 167 -7.39 -21.09 2.51
C GLY A 167 -8.38 -19.93 2.58
N ALA A 168 -8.83 -19.55 3.79
CA ALA A 168 -9.79 -18.47 3.95
C ALA A 168 -9.15 -17.11 3.66
N PRO A 169 -9.83 -16.23 2.90
CA PRO A 169 -9.31 -14.92 2.57
C PRO A 169 -9.53 -13.91 3.71
N TRP A 170 -8.54 -13.05 3.90
CA TRP A 170 -8.51 -11.94 4.84
C TRP A 170 -8.01 -10.69 4.11
N MET A 171 -8.55 -9.54 4.49
CA MET A 171 -7.89 -8.26 4.21
C MET A 171 -7.12 -7.86 5.46
N VAL A 172 -5.82 -7.63 5.32
CA VAL A 172 -4.99 -6.97 6.34
C VAL A 172 -4.82 -5.52 5.90
N TYR A 173 -4.94 -4.56 6.81
CA TYR A 173 -4.99 -3.14 6.46
C TYR A 173 -4.46 -2.27 7.59
N CYS A 174 -4.23 -0.99 7.29
CA CYS A 174 -3.87 0.02 8.27
C CYS A 174 -5.08 0.85 8.69
N HIS A 175 -5.34 0.97 9.99
CA HIS A 175 -6.25 1.98 10.54
C HIS A 175 -5.45 3.26 10.74
N GLU A 176 -5.86 4.30 10.03
CA GLU A 176 -5.02 5.47 9.82
C GLU A 176 -4.76 6.24 11.14
N TRP A 177 -3.48 6.58 11.34
CA TRP A 177 -3.00 7.35 12.48
C TRP A 177 -3.66 8.73 12.61
N ILE A 178 -4.18 9.32 11.51
CA ILE A 178 -5.01 10.54 11.56
C ILE A 178 -6.22 10.34 12.48
N GLN A 179 -6.80 9.15 12.48
CA GLN A 179 -7.94 8.82 13.33
C GLN A 179 -7.51 8.22 14.68
N THR A 180 -6.43 7.43 14.72
CA THR A 180 -6.05 6.63 15.90
C THR A 180 -4.89 7.19 16.72
N ILE A 181 -4.15 8.18 16.20
CA ILE A 181 -2.88 8.73 16.73
C ILE A 181 -1.73 7.72 16.65
N ASP A 182 -1.95 6.53 17.20
CA ASP A 182 -1.12 5.35 17.05
C ASP A 182 -1.75 4.46 15.96
N GLY A 183 -1.22 4.56 14.74
CA GLY A 183 -1.68 3.77 13.60
C GLY A 183 -1.65 2.28 13.93
N THR A 184 -2.69 1.56 13.51
CA THR A 184 -2.80 0.12 13.80
C THR A 184 -2.76 -0.68 12.51
N ILE A 185 -2.22 -1.89 12.60
CA ILE A 185 -2.44 -2.91 11.58
C ILE A 185 -3.48 -3.88 12.13
N GLU A 186 -4.50 -4.12 11.32
CA GLU A 186 -5.69 -4.89 11.67
C GLU A 186 -6.02 -5.86 10.52
N ALA A 187 -6.84 -6.86 10.80
CA ALA A 187 -7.30 -7.79 9.78
C ALA A 187 -8.79 -8.06 9.90
N VAL A 188 -9.46 -8.23 8.76
CA VAL A 188 -10.87 -8.63 8.69
C VAL A 188 -11.00 -9.80 7.73
N ARG A 189 -11.83 -10.78 8.08
CA ARG A 189 -12.09 -11.91 7.19
C ARG A 189 -12.92 -11.44 6.01
N LEU A 190 -12.67 -11.98 4.83
CA LEU A 190 -13.49 -11.72 3.64
C LEU A 190 -14.38 -12.94 3.31
N THR A 191 -15.45 -12.69 2.56
CA THR A 191 -16.19 -13.73 1.86
C THR A 191 -15.28 -14.45 0.86
N GLU A 192 -15.61 -15.69 0.51
CA GLU A 192 -14.82 -16.48 -0.45
C GLU A 192 -14.72 -15.81 -1.83
N ASP A 193 -15.71 -15.00 -2.21
CA ASP A 193 -15.67 -14.22 -3.46
C ASP A 193 -15.00 -12.85 -3.32
N LEU A 194 -14.45 -12.54 -2.13
CA LEU A 194 -13.84 -11.27 -1.73
C LEU A 194 -14.79 -10.07 -1.73
N SER A 195 -16.10 -10.28 -1.91
CA SER A 195 -17.06 -9.20 -2.04
C SER A 195 -17.35 -8.47 -0.74
N ALA A 196 -17.20 -9.08 0.44
CA ALA A 196 -17.55 -8.42 1.69
C ALA A 196 -16.68 -8.87 2.88
N ALA A 197 -16.58 -7.99 3.87
CA ALA A 197 -16.04 -8.33 5.17
C ALA A 197 -17.00 -9.25 5.97
N ILE A 198 -16.43 -10.16 6.76
CA ILE A 198 -17.14 -11.07 7.66
C ILE A 198 -16.69 -10.80 9.10
N GLY A 199 -17.64 -10.36 9.93
CA GLY A 199 -17.41 -10.13 11.35
C GLY A 199 -16.64 -8.84 11.63
N GLU A 200 -16.19 -8.71 12.87
CA GLU A 200 -15.41 -7.56 13.33
C GLU A 200 -13.93 -7.72 12.99
N PRO A 201 -13.21 -6.62 12.68
CA PRO A 201 -11.77 -6.66 12.55
C PRO A 201 -11.07 -7.12 13.84
N ILE A 202 -9.93 -7.78 13.65
CA ILE A 202 -9.00 -8.12 14.73
C ILE A 202 -7.81 -7.17 14.71
N HIS A 203 -7.47 -6.65 15.89
CA HIS A 203 -6.25 -5.86 16.06
C HIS A 203 -5.02 -6.77 16.06
N LEU A 204 -4.02 -6.46 15.23
CA LEU A 204 -2.77 -7.23 15.17
C LEU A 204 -1.69 -6.58 16.03
N PHE A 205 -1.42 -5.30 15.80
CA PHE A 205 -0.56 -4.45 16.63
C PHE A 205 -0.73 -2.97 16.30
N SER A 206 -0.20 -2.11 17.16
CA SER A 206 -0.08 -0.66 16.93
C SER A 206 1.36 -0.33 16.52
N ALA A 207 1.57 0.70 15.70
CA ALA A 207 2.89 1.12 15.21
C ALA A 207 3.86 1.39 16.37
N SER A 208 3.39 2.03 17.45
CA SER A 208 4.19 2.31 18.63
C SER A 208 4.79 1.07 19.30
N SER A 209 4.29 -0.14 19.02
CA SER A 209 4.84 -1.40 19.55
C SER A 209 6.27 -1.68 19.08
N ALA A 210 6.71 -1.04 18.00
CA ALA A 210 8.07 -1.15 17.49
C ALA A 210 9.05 -0.32 18.33
N SER A 211 10.00 -1.00 18.98
CA SER A 211 10.92 -0.35 19.94
C SER A 211 11.88 0.64 19.28
N TRP A 212 12.25 0.43 18.02
CA TRP A 212 13.19 1.28 17.28
C TRP A 212 12.61 2.68 16.98
N ILE A 213 11.29 2.84 16.90
CA ILE A 213 10.66 4.16 16.72
C ILE A 213 10.97 5.11 17.90
N ARG A 214 11.27 4.55 19.08
CA ARG A 214 11.49 5.32 20.31
C ARG A 214 12.97 5.42 20.72
N GLN A 215 13.90 4.92 19.92
CA GLN A 215 15.32 4.85 20.32
C GLN A 215 16.03 6.20 20.30
N ASP A 216 15.59 7.10 19.43
CA ASP A 216 15.96 8.51 19.48
C ASP A 216 14.75 9.26 20.04
N ASP A 217 14.94 10.20 20.99
CA ASP A 217 13.88 11.05 21.60
C ASP A 217 13.08 11.89 20.57
N THR A 218 13.27 11.63 19.27
CA THR A 218 12.59 12.16 18.10
C THR A 218 11.63 11.09 17.57
N VAL A 219 10.46 10.94 18.21
CA VAL A 219 9.32 10.38 17.48
C VAL A 219 8.93 11.41 16.43
N TRP A 220 8.61 10.97 15.22
CA TRP A 220 8.16 11.89 14.18
C TRP A 220 6.99 12.74 14.70
N THR A 221 7.20 14.05 14.70
CA THR A 221 6.16 15.04 14.94
C THR A 221 6.01 15.82 13.64
N GLN A 222 4.80 15.83 13.08
CA GLN A 222 4.55 16.52 11.82
C GLN A 222 5.11 17.96 11.85
N PRO A 223 5.86 18.40 10.82
CA PRO A 223 6.12 19.81 10.63
C PRO A 223 4.77 20.53 10.53
N THR A 224 4.57 21.58 11.32
CA THR A 224 3.38 22.45 11.28
C THR A 224 3.27 23.18 9.94
N ALA A 225 2.89 22.47 8.88
CA ALA A 225 2.70 22.99 7.53
C ALA A 225 1.22 23.03 7.13
N VAL A 226 0.32 23.18 8.10
CA VAL A 226 -1.04 23.65 7.86
C VAL A 226 -1.14 25.06 8.41
N GLU A 227 -1.11 26.07 7.53
CA GLU A 227 -1.49 27.46 7.85
C GLU A 227 -3.00 27.58 8.11
N THR A 228 -3.54 26.76 9.02
CA THR A 228 -4.89 26.95 9.54
C THR A 228 -4.81 27.28 11.01
N ALA A 229 -4.91 28.59 11.27
CA ALA A 229 -5.40 29.24 12.47
C ALA A 229 -5.01 28.61 13.82
N SER A 230 -3.99 29.20 14.45
CA SER A 230 -3.85 29.33 15.91
C SER A 230 -4.11 28.05 16.71
N VAL A 231 -3.30 27.01 16.51
CA VAL A 231 -3.14 25.97 17.52
C VAL A 231 -2.13 26.52 18.55
N GLN A 232 -2.59 26.70 19.79
CA GLN A 232 -1.71 27.05 20.90
C GLN A 232 -0.60 26.01 21.02
N GLN A 233 0.59 26.49 21.36
CA GLN A 233 1.87 25.78 21.48
C GLN A 233 1.87 24.80 22.67
N ASP A 234 0.87 23.93 22.76
CA ASP A 234 0.69 22.93 23.81
C ASP A 234 1.13 21.57 23.26
N GLN A 235 2.29 21.12 23.74
CA GLN A 235 2.90 19.79 23.65
C GLN A 235 2.67 18.99 22.35
N GLU A 236 3.73 18.86 21.53
CA GLU A 236 3.76 17.93 20.41
C GLU A 236 3.40 16.50 20.88
N ILE A 237 2.32 15.95 20.34
CA ILE A 237 1.88 14.59 20.64
C ILE A 237 2.55 13.66 19.63
N PRO A 238 3.27 12.62 20.09
CA PRO A 238 3.87 11.65 19.18
C PRO A 238 2.76 10.94 18.40
N VAL A 239 2.88 10.94 17.09
CA VAL A 239 2.02 10.18 16.19
C VAL A 239 2.83 9.03 15.60
N TYR A 240 2.20 7.88 15.42
CA TYR A 240 2.88 6.68 14.93
C TYR A 240 2.20 6.21 13.66
N VAL A 241 2.89 6.33 12.52
CA VAL A 241 2.36 5.92 11.23
C VAL A 241 2.47 4.40 11.06
N SER A 242 1.46 3.79 10.45
CA SER A 242 1.49 2.40 9.99
C SER A 242 0.98 2.37 8.56
N ASP A 243 1.84 1.92 7.63
CA ASP A 243 1.53 1.85 6.20
C ASP A 243 2.02 0.53 5.57
N GLY A 244 1.57 0.24 4.36
CA GLY A 244 2.17 -0.70 3.41
C GLY A 244 2.34 -2.12 3.94
N CYS A 245 1.28 -2.71 4.48
CA CYS A 245 1.34 -4.04 5.06
C CYS A 245 1.28 -5.15 3.98
N GLN A 246 2.12 -6.18 4.08
CA GLN A 246 2.08 -7.35 3.19
C GLN A 246 2.59 -8.60 3.88
N LEU A 247 1.91 -9.74 3.72
CA LEU A 247 2.20 -10.95 4.48
C LEU A 247 2.71 -12.09 3.60
N TYR A 248 3.79 -12.73 4.05
CA TYR A 248 4.33 -13.94 3.43
C TYR A 248 4.76 -14.96 4.47
N ARG A 249 4.73 -16.24 4.06
CA ARG A 249 5.37 -17.32 4.81
C ARG A 249 6.76 -17.58 4.27
N THR A 250 7.72 -17.71 5.17
CA THR A 250 9.08 -18.17 4.86
C THR A 250 9.07 -19.66 4.50
N SER A 251 10.18 -20.16 3.95
CA SER A 251 10.32 -21.58 3.65
C SER A 251 10.30 -22.48 4.90
N GLY A 252 10.57 -21.93 6.08
CA GLY A 252 10.44 -22.64 7.37
C GLY A 252 9.06 -22.54 8.01
N GLY A 253 8.12 -21.79 7.40
CA GLY A 253 6.73 -21.70 7.85
C GLY A 253 6.40 -20.50 8.75
N GLU A 254 7.40 -19.65 9.07
CA GLU A 254 7.21 -18.43 9.84
C GLU A 254 6.33 -17.45 9.06
N LEU A 255 5.35 -16.85 9.72
CA LEU A 255 4.52 -15.80 9.13
C LEU A 255 5.17 -14.44 9.39
N ILE A 256 5.49 -13.76 8.29
CA ILE A 256 6.19 -12.49 8.27
C ILE A 256 5.27 -11.44 7.65
N MET A 257 5.28 -10.24 8.21
CA MET A 257 4.59 -9.07 7.68
C MET A 257 5.62 -7.98 7.38
N LEU A 258 5.66 -7.52 6.13
CA LEU A 258 6.24 -6.23 5.79
C LEU A 258 5.27 -5.13 6.20
N TRP A 259 5.79 -4.01 6.69
CA TRP A 259 5.05 -2.77 6.91
C TRP A 259 6.02 -1.59 6.91
N SER A 260 5.53 -0.35 6.95
CA SER A 260 6.35 0.86 6.93
C SER A 260 5.90 1.86 7.99
N SER A 261 6.84 2.68 8.42
CA SER A 261 6.65 3.76 9.40
C SER A 261 7.78 4.78 9.28
N TYR A 262 7.93 5.65 10.28
CA TYR A 262 9.00 6.62 10.37
C TYR A 262 9.94 6.28 11.53
N GLU A 263 11.24 6.29 11.25
CA GLU A 263 12.30 6.34 12.25
C GLU A 263 12.85 7.76 12.25
N ALA A 264 12.60 8.51 13.33
CA ALA A 264 12.70 9.97 13.34
C ALA A 264 11.95 10.59 12.15
N ASP A 265 12.61 11.30 11.24
CA ASP A 265 11.99 11.96 10.08
C ASP A 265 12.17 11.20 8.76
N SER A 266 12.59 9.94 8.79
CA SER A 266 12.84 9.13 7.58
C SER A 266 11.88 7.98 7.47
N TYR A 267 11.25 7.83 6.28
CA TYR A 267 10.41 6.67 5.99
C TYR A 267 11.25 5.39 5.91
N VAL A 268 10.80 4.32 6.55
CA VAL A 268 11.53 3.06 6.64
C VAL A 268 10.66 1.86 6.29
N GLN A 269 11.25 0.91 5.58
CA GLN A 269 10.69 -0.41 5.36
C GLN A 269 11.05 -1.27 6.57
N THR A 270 10.04 -1.83 7.22
CA THR A 270 10.21 -2.67 8.40
C THR A 270 9.49 -4.00 8.23
N ILE A 271 9.63 -4.86 9.23
CA ILE A 271 9.18 -6.24 9.20
C ILE A 271 8.78 -6.70 10.61
N ALA A 272 7.71 -7.49 10.70
CA ALA A 272 7.22 -8.11 11.92
C ALA A 272 7.09 -9.63 11.73
N ARG A 273 7.22 -10.38 12.81
CA ARG A 273 7.08 -11.85 12.83
C ARG A 273 5.97 -12.27 13.77
N SER A 274 5.06 -13.12 13.30
CA SER A 274 4.09 -13.76 14.20
C SER A 274 4.78 -14.85 15.02
N LEU A 275 4.76 -14.73 16.34
CA LEU A 275 5.38 -15.70 17.25
C LEU A 275 4.65 -17.05 17.31
N THR A 276 3.44 -17.12 16.77
CA THR A 276 2.63 -18.34 16.71
C THR A 276 2.56 -18.92 15.30
N GLY A 277 3.02 -18.17 14.29
CA GLY A 277 2.77 -18.48 12.88
C GLY A 277 1.34 -18.22 12.42
N GLU A 278 0.48 -17.68 13.29
CA GLU A 278 -0.92 -17.35 13.01
C GLU A 278 -1.13 -15.84 12.82
N LEU A 279 -2.16 -15.47 12.04
CA LEU A 279 -2.47 -14.06 11.76
C LEU A 279 -2.73 -13.25 13.04
N THR A 280 -3.35 -13.87 14.05
CA THR A 280 -3.67 -13.25 15.34
C THR A 280 -2.44 -12.90 16.18
N GLY A 281 -1.23 -13.30 15.77
CA GLY A 281 0.00 -13.01 16.49
C GLY A 281 0.14 -13.81 17.80
N PRO A 282 0.78 -13.25 18.84
CA PRO A 282 1.34 -11.90 18.91
C PRO A 282 2.46 -11.66 17.89
N TRP A 283 2.60 -10.39 17.50
CA TRP A 283 3.58 -9.94 16.51
C TRP A 283 4.81 -9.32 17.19
N GLU A 284 5.96 -9.90 16.93
CA GLU A 284 7.27 -9.35 17.29
C GLU A 284 7.70 -8.35 16.23
N GLN A 285 7.99 -7.12 16.64
CA GLN A 285 8.53 -6.08 15.76
C GLN A 285 10.03 -6.25 15.62
N LEU A 286 10.52 -6.35 14.39
CA LEU A 286 11.95 -6.48 14.08
C LEU A 286 12.52 -5.12 13.67
N GLU A 287 13.85 -5.04 13.59
CA GLU A 287 14.55 -3.84 13.12
C GLU A 287 14.19 -3.50 11.66
N PRO A 288 14.20 -2.20 11.28
CA PRO A 288 13.97 -1.78 9.91
C PRO A 288 14.87 -2.52 8.93
N LEU A 289 14.25 -3.08 7.89
CA LEU A 289 14.91 -3.82 6.82
C LEU A 289 15.67 -2.86 5.90
N ILE A 290 15.05 -1.73 5.52
CA ILE A 290 15.63 -0.71 4.66
C ILE A 290 15.32 0.67 5.25
N ARG A 291 16.35 1.52 5.29
CA ARG A 291 16.28 2.94 5.69
C ARG A 291 16.51 3.81 4.45
N GLU A 292 16.81 5.10 4.65
CA GLU A 292 17.07 6.08 3.57
C GLU A 292 15.80 6.49 2.83
N ASP A 293 14.76 6.87 3.57
CA ASP A 293 13.49 7.38 3.03
C ASP A 293 12.85 6.42 2.02
N SER A 294 12.75 5.16 2.45
CA SER A 294 12.33 4.00 1.65
C SER A 294 11.26 3.24 2.37
N GLY A 295 10.16 2.90 1.70
CA GLY A 295 9.11 2.09 2.32
C GLY A 295 8.02 1.70 1.36
N HIS A 296 6.92 1.22 1.93
CA HIS A 296 5.81 0.58 1.23
C HIS A 296 6.31 -0.50 0.26
N GLY A 297 7.15 -1.39 0.78
CA GLY A 297 7.83 -2.42 0.04
C GLY A 297 7.03 -3.71 -0.03
N MET A 298 6.97 -4.28 -1.23
CA MET A 298 6.23 -5.50 -1.55
C MET A 298 7.17 -6.61 -2.02
N LEU A 299 7.08 -7.79 -1.42
CA LEU A 299 7.76 -8.99 -1.89
C LEU A 299 7.05 -9.57 -3.11
N PHE A 300 7.84 -10.11 -4.03
CA PHE A 300 7.34 -10.94 -5.13
C PHE A 300 8.41 -11.97 -5.51
N ARG A 301 8.02 -12.96 -6.31
CA ARG A 301 8.96 -13.93 -6.90
C ARG A 301 9.21 -13.61 -8.35
N THR A 302 10.45 -13.72 -8.80
CA THR A 302 10.79 -13.64 -10.22
C THR A 302 10.20 -14.82 -10.99
N LEU A 303 10.22 -14.77 -12.33
CA LEU A 303 9.91 -15.92 -13.19
C LEU A 303 10.83 -17.12 -12.93
N ALA A 304 12.04 -16.90 -12.41
CA ALA A 304 12.97 -17.95 -11.98
C ALA A 304 12.68 -18.47 -10.55
N GLY A 305 11.80 -17.80 -9.80
CA GLY A 305 11.40 -18.17 -8.45
C GLY A 305 12.22 -17.52 -7.33
N ASP A 306 13.15 -16.63 -7.66
CA ASP A 306 13.95 -15.86 -6.70
C ASP A 306 13.08 -14.79 -6.01
N TRP A 307 13.36 -14.53 -4.73
CA TRP A 307 12.66 -13.48 -3.98
C TRP A 307 13.25 -12.11 -4.31
N MET A 308 12.35 -11.15 -4.55
CA MET A 308 12.64 -9.74 -4.76
C MET A 308 11.74 -8.90 -3.86
N LEU A 309 12.24 -7.75 -3.44
CA LEU A 309 11.48 -6.68 -2.80
C LEU A 309 11.48 -5.48 -3.75
N ILE A 310 10.31 -4.93 -4.03
CA ILE A 310 10.16 -3.63 -4.69
C ILE A 310 9.61 -2.63 -3.68
N LEU A 311 10.14 -1.41 -3.65
CA LEU A 311 9.64 -0.33 -2.79
C LEU A 311 9.83 1.02 -3.48
N HIS A 312 9.35 2.12 -2.89
CA HIS A 312 9.60 3.45 -3.40
C HIS A 312 10.66 4.22 -2.59
N ARG A 313 11.48 5.03 -3.29
CA ARG A 313 12.45 5.97 -2.69
C ARG A 313 12.78 7.10 -3.67
N PRO A 314 12.94 8.37 -3.22
CA PRO A 314 12.54 8.89 -1.90
C PRO A 314 11.01 8.87 -1.74
N PHE A 315 10.48 9.28 -0.59
CA PHE A 315 9.02 9.32 -0.36
C PHE A 315 8.30 10.32 -1.28
N ARG A 316 8.93 11.48 -1.57
CA ARG A 316 8.25 12.60 -2.22
C ARG A 316 8.04 12.41 -3.73
N MET A 317 6.81 12.55 -4.21
CA MET A 317 6.50 12.73 -5.64
C MET A 317 6.81 14.15 -6.13
N PRO A 318 7.25 14.34 -7.40
CA PRO A 318 7.41 13.33 -8.44
C PRO A 318 8.80 12.68 -8.47
N ASP A 319 9.63 12.80 -7.42
CA ASP A 319 10.99 12.25 -7.39
C ASP A 319 11.03 10.76 -7.00
N SER A 320 9.97 10.26 -6.36
CA SER A 320 9.85 8.86 -5.93
C SER A 320 9.98 7.88 -7.09
N ARG A 321 10.81 6.84 -6.93
CA ARG A 321 11.05 5.78 -7.92
C ARG A 321 10.96 4.41 -7.27
N CYS A 322 10.63 3.41 -8.07
CA CYS A 322 10.77 2.02 -7.67
C CYS A 322 12.25 1.65 -7.50
N VAL A 323 12.56 0.95 -6.41
CA VAL A 323 13.87 0.34 -6.16
C VAL A 323 13.67 -1.15 -5.90
N LEU A 324 14.51 -1.98 -6.54
CA LEU A 324 14.51 -3.42 -6.39
C LEU A 324 15.67 -3.88 -5.50
N TYR A 325 15.38 -4.82 -4.60
CA TYR A 325 16.35 -5.51 -3.77
C TYR A 325 16.20 -7.03 -3.96
N GLU A 326 17.33 -7.73 -4.13
CA GLU A 326 17.33 -9.18 -4.02
C GLU A 326 17.12 -9.59 -2.56
N ILE A 327 16.25 -10.57 -2.34
CA ILE A 327 15.88 -11.04 -1.00
C ILE A 327 16.28 -12.50 -0.83
N GLU A 328 16.87 -12.80 0.33
CA GLU A 328 17.12 -14.15 0.82
C GLU A 328 16.02 -14.56 1.80
N ASP A 329 15.36 -15.68 1.54
CA ASP A 329 14.55 -16.40 2.52
C ASP A 329 15.45 -17.32 3.33
N THR A 330 15.70 -16.97 4.60
CA THR A 330 16.60 -17.74 5.46
C THR A 330 15.91 -18.92 6.16
N GLY A 331 14.67 -19.23 5.77
CA GLY A 331 13.78 -20.16 6.46
C GLY A 331 13.02 -19.56 7.63
N ASN A 332 13.57 -18.54 8.31
CA ASN A 332 12.95 -17.96 9.51
C ASN A 332 12.56 -16.48 9.34
N LEU A 333 13.03 -15.83 8.28
CA LEU A 333 12.80 -14.42 7.96
C LEU A 333 13.28 -14.13 6.53
N PHE A 334 12.90 -12.96 6.01
CA PHE A 334 13.43 -12.39 4.78
C PHE A 334 14.54 -11.37 5.08
N ARG A 335 15.63 -11.39 4.30
CA ARG A 335 16.75 -10.45 4.40
C ARG A 335 17.16 -9.94 3.03
N ILE A 336 17.74 -8.75 2.99
CA ILE A 336 18.44 -8.28 1.79
C ILE A 336 19.65 -9.16 1.54
N LYS A 337 19.77 -9.68 0.32
CA LYS A 337 20.94 -10.44 -0.12
C LYS A 337 22.11 -9.49 -0.29
N LYS A 338 23.25 -9.83 0.31
CA LYS A 338 24.48 -9.02 0.30
C LYS A 338 25.27 -9.13 -0.99
#